data_AF-A0AA43D5T3-F1
#
_entry.id   AF-A0AA43D5T3-F1
#
_cell.length_a   1.000
_cell.length_b   1.000
_cell.length_c   1.000
_cell.angle_alpha   90.00
_cell.angle_beta   90.00
_cell.angle_gamma   90.00
#
_symmetry.space_group_name_H-M   'P 1'
#
loop_
_entity.id
_entity.type
_entity.pdbx_description
1 polymer ?
#
loop_
_entity_poly.entity_id
_entity_poly.type
_entity_poly.pdbx_seq_one_letter_code
_entity_poly.pdbx_strand_id
1 'polypeptide(L)'
;MKYFVVKSLSKMVFVGIFMLMSFTVDQTEKIEFSCVKTHKATNTCHFNFTVDGVKYRYIDMGCKYNRNVQEVLKKVKDGSLALAKDWIIDCPKPRDKKERDFDN
;
A
#
# COMPACT_ATOMS: atom_id res chain seq x y z
N MET A 1 39.77 2.69 -38.99
CA MET A 1 39.73 2.86 -37.52
C MET A 1 38.41 3.37 -36.93
N LYS A 2 37.38 3.74 -37.72
CA LYS A 2 36.08 4.21 -37.17
C LYS A 2 35.18 3.09 -36.61
N TYR A 3 35.26 1.88 -37.17
CA TYR A 3 34.37 0.76 -36.80
C TYR A 3 34.66 0.10 -35.45
N PHE A 4 35.88 0.24 -34.91
CA PHE A 4 36.27 -0.40 -33.65
C PHE A 4 35.70 0.36 -32.44
N VAL A 5 35.61 1.69 -32.55
CA VAL A 5 35.08 2.58 -31.51
C VAL A 5 33.57 2.36 -31.32
N VAL A 6 32.82 2.25 -32.43
CA VAL A 6 31.35 2.05 -32.41
C VAL A 6 30.97 0.69 -31.78
N LYS A 7 31.75 -0.36 -32.06
CA LYS A 7 31.56 -1.70 -31.45
C LYS A 7 31.83 -1.72 -29.94
N SER A 8 32.76 -0.89 -29.46
CA SER A 8 33.13 -0.80 -28.04
C SER A 8 32.14 0.05 -27.23
N LEU A 9 31.69 1.18 -27.80
CA LEU A 9 30.64 2.03 -27.21
C LEU A 9 29.30 1.29 -27.09
N SER A 10 28.93 0.49 -28.09
CA SER A 10 27.68 -0.26 -28.06
C SER A 10 27.63 -1.27 -26.91
N LYS A 11 28.76 -1.89 -26.52
CA LYS A 11 28.80 -2.86 -25.41
C LYS A 11 28.65 -2.19 -24.04
N MET A 12 29.16 -0.96 -23.86
CA MET A 12 28.98 -0.21 -22.61
C MET A 12 27.53 0.21 -22.38
N VAL A 13 26.80 0.59 -23.44
CA VAL A 13 25.39 0.99 -23.33
C VAL A 13 24.52 -0.20 -22.91
N PHE A 14 24.76 -1.40 -23.43
CA PHE A 14 24.01 -2.59 -23.04
C PHE A 14 24.26 -3.03 -21.59
N VAL A 15 25.48 -2.88 -21.08
CA VAL A 15 25.80 -3.19 -19.67
C VAL A 15 25.17 -2.18 -18.71
N GLY A 16 25.14 -0.89 -19.08
CA GLY A 16 24.48 0.15 -18.29
C GLY A 16 22.96 -0.03 -18.19
N ILE A 17 22.31 -0.47 -19.27
CA ILE A 17 20.86 -0.75 -19.27
C ILE A 17 20.53 -1.98 -18.43
N PHE A 18 21.36 -3.03 -18.46
CA PHE A 18 21.15 -4.23 -17.63
C PHE A 18 21.27 -3.95 -16.13
N MET A 19 22.17 -3.07 -15.70
CA MET A 19 22.28 -2.68 -14.27
C MET A 19 21.05 -1.91 -13.76
N LEU A 20 20.34 -1.18 -14.63
CA LEU A 20 19.13 -0.45 -14.24
C LEU A 20 17.91 -1.37 -14.07
N MET A 21 17.89 -2.55 -14.69
CA MET A 21 16.78 -3.50 -14.55
C MET A 21 16.89 -4.41 -13.31
N SER A 22 18.06 -4.51 -12.67
CA SER A 22 18.26 -5.39 -11.51
C SER A 22 17.78 -4.81 -10.17
N PHE A 23 17.28 -3.57 -10.14
CA PHE A 23 16.69 -2.96 -8.95
C PHE A 23 15.15 -3.00 -8.97
N THR A 24 14.54 -4.09 -9.43
CA THR A 24 13.18 -4.42 -8.99
C THR A 24 13.31 -5.14 -7.65
N VAL A 25 13.72 -4.40 -6.62
CA VAL A 25 13.59 -4.88 -5.25
C VAL A 25 12.09 -5.03 -5.03
N ASP A 26 11.65 -6.27 -4.87
CA ASP A 26 10.33 -6.64 -4.39
C ASP A 26 10.21 -6.08 -2.95
N GLN A 27 10.06 -4.76 -2.83
CA GLN A 27 9.55 -4.13 -1.63
C GLN A 27 8.07 -4.48 -1.61
N THR A 28 7.76 -5.71 -1.22
CA THR A 28 6.41 -6.11 -0.91
C THR A 28 6.02 -5.36 0.35
N GLU A 29 5.66 -4.07 0.23
CA GLU A 29 5.22 -3.23 1.34
C GLU A 29 4.18 -4.00 2.14
N LYS A 30 4.45 -4.22 3.43
CA LYS A 30 3.56 -5.02 4.26
C LYS A 30 2.38 -4.13 4.67
N ILE A 31 1.34 -4.16 3.84
CA ILE A 31 0.11 -3.40 4.07
C ILE A 31 -0.87 -4.23 4.89
N GLU A 32 -1.12 -3.77 6.12
CA GLU A 32 -2.10 -4.36 7.04
C GLU A 32 -3.32 -3.45 7.17
N PHE A 33 -4.49 -3.93 6.74
CA PHE A 33 -5.75 -3.23 6.96
C PHE A 33 -6.15 -3.31 8.44
N SER A 34 -6.49 -2.16 9.04
CA SER A 34 -6.82 -2.08 10.47
C SER A 34 -8.31 -1.97 10.74
N CYS A 35 -8.99 -0.93 10.23
CA CYS A 35 -10.45 -0.78 10.36
C CYS A 35 -11.03 0.25 9.40
N VAL A 36 -12.37 0.26 9.28
CA VAL A 36 -13.12 1.38 8.67
C VAL A 36 -13.93 2.06 9.75
N LYS A 37 -13.91 3.40 9.79
CA LYS A 37 -14.84 4.18 10.61
C LYS A 37 -15.63 5.17 9.76
N THR A 38 -16.95 5.07 9.85
CA THR A 38 -17.88 5.98 9.19
C THR A 38 -18.16 7.19 10.08
N HIS A 39 -17.99 8.38 9.53
CA HIS A 39 -18.44 9.63 10.13
C HIS A 39 -19.75 10.05 9.46
N LYS A 40 -20.88 9.70 10.10
CA LYS A 40 -22.23 9.89 9.52
C LYS A 40 -22.56 11.36 9.23
N ALA A 41 -22.08 12.28 10.06
CA ALA A 41 -22.36 13.72 9.92
C ALA A 41 -21.84 14.31 8.61
N THR A 42 -20.67 13.86 8.15
CA THR A 42 -20.04 14.33 6.90
C THR A 42 -20.17 13.33 5.76
N ASN A 43 -20.83 12.19 5.99
CA ASN A 43 -20.88 11.05 5.07
C ASN A 43 -19.49 10.63 4.55
N THR A 44 -18.48 10.56 5.44
CA THR A 44 -17.12 10.16 5.10
C THR A 44 -16.74 8.84 5.77
N CYS A 45 -15.96 8.01 5.08
CA CYS A 45 -15.43 6.77 5.62
C CYS A 45 -13.91 6.83 5.72
N HIS A 46 -13.40 6.61 6.91
CA HIS A 46 -11.96 6.59 7.20
C HIS A 46 -11.48 5.16 7.21
N PHE A 47 -10.67 4.79 6.22
CA PHE A 47 -10.00 3.50 6.14
C PHE A 47 -8.60 3.64 6.72
N ASN A 48 -8.28 2.86 7.73
CA ASN A 48 -6.98 2.91 8.41
C ASN A 48 -6.15 1.69 8.04
N PHE A 49 -4.87 1.94 7.75
CA PHE A 49 -3.89 0.94 7.36
C PHE A 49 -2.61 1.13 8.17
N THR A 50 -1.85 0.06 8.29
CA THR A 50 -0.46 0.10 8.71
C THR A 50 0.38 -0.34 7.52
N VAL A 51 1.29 0.51 7.05
CA VAL A 51 2.22 0.19 5.95
C VAL A 51 3.62 0.22 6.54
N ASP A 52 4.29 -0.93 6.55
CA ASP A 52 5.63 -1.10 7.14
C ASP A 52 5.75 -0.56 8.58
N GLY A 53 4.72 -0.81 9.38
CA GLY A 53 4.65 -0.35 10.78
C GLY A 53 4.21 1.11 10.96
N VAL A 54 4.02 1.87 9.89
CA VAL A 54 3.58 3.27 9.94
C VAL A 54 2.07 3.36 9.73
N LYS A 55 1.40 4.17 10.56
CA LYS A 55 -0.04 4.40 10.50
C LYS A 55 -0.40 5.34 9.34
N TYR A 56 -1.26 4.87 8.44
CA TYR A 56 -1.82 5.63 7.33
C TYR A 56 -3.35 5.55 7.29
N ARG A 57 -3.97 6.50 6.60
CA ARG A 57 -5.41 6.51 6.37
C ARG A 57 -5.79 6.99 4.98
N TYR A 58 -6.93 6.50 4.51
CA TYR A 58 -7.62 6.98 3.33
C TYR A 58 -9.01 7.50 3.74
N ILE A 59 -9.41 8.63 3.16
CA ILE A 59 -10.72 9.23 3.41
C ILE A 59 -11.56 9.09 2.15
N ASP A 60 -12.61 8.29 2.24
CA ASP A 60 -13.58 8.10 1.18
C ASP A 60 -14.78 9.03 1.39
N MET A 61 -14.90 10.03 0.53
CA MET A 61 -16.05 10.93 0.54
C MET A 61 -17.27 10.21 -0.03
N GLY A 62 -18.36 10.17 0.72
CA GLY A 62 -19.57 9.46 0.33
C GLY A 62 -19.59 7.96 0.66
N CYS A 63 -18.56 7.43 1.33
CA CYS A 63 -18.52 6.03 1.78
C CYS A 63 -18.75 4.98 0.67
N LYS A 64 -18.36 5.31 -0.58
CA LYS A 64 -18.48 4.45 -1.77
C LYS A 64 -17.89 3.06 -1.56
N TYR A 65 -16.78 2.97 -0.84
CA TYR A 65 -16.03 1.73 -0.64
C TYR A 65 -16.27 1.05 0.71
N ASN A 66 -17.21 1.54 1.52
CA ASN A 66 -17.43 1.03 2.89
C ASN A 66 -17.74 -0.48 2.93
N ARG A 67 -18.39 -1.00 1.88
CA ARG A 67 -18.71 -2.43 1.73
C ARG A 67 -17.65 -3.22 0.97
N ASN A 68 -16.63 -2.56 0.41
CA ASN A 68 -15.65 -3.16 -0.49
C ASN A 68 -14.21 -2.83 -0.08
N VAL A 69 -13.85 -3.16 1.16
CA VAL A 69 -12.51 -2.91 1.72
C VAL A 69 -11.40 -3.52 0.87
N GLN A 70 -11.65 -4.68 0.24
CA GLN A 70 -10.67 -5.35 -0.63
C GLN A 70 -10.29 -4.49 -1.84
N GLU A 71 -11.23 -3.74 -2.41
CA GLU A 71 -10.94 -2.82 -3.51
C GLU A 71 -10.04 -1.67 -3.04
N VAL A 72 -10.28 -1.14 -1.84
CA VAL A 72 -9.42 -0.12 -1.25
C VAL A 72 -8.02 -0.68 -0.99
N LEU A 73 -7.92 -1.87 -0.40
CA LEU A 73 -6.65 -2.54 -0.14
C LEU A 73 -5.85 -2.76 -1.43
N LYS A 74 -6.51 -3.20 -2.51
CA LYS A 74 -5.87 -3.33 -3.81
C LYS A 74 -5.33 -1.99 -4.30
N LYS A 75 -6.14 -0.94 -4.23
CA LYS A 75 -5.71 0.40 -4.67
C LYS A 75 -4.57 0.99 -3.84
N VAL A 76 -4.50 0.65 -2.55
CA VAL A 76 -3.37 0.98 -1.68
C VAL A 76 -2.11 0.23 -2.12
N LYS A 77 -2.20 -1.09 -2.37
CA LYS A 77 -1.09 -1.91 -2.89
C LYS A 77 -0.59 -1.42 -4.25
N ASP A 78 -1.50 -0.99 -5.11
CA ASP A 78 -1.19 -0.47 -6.43
C ASP A 78 -0.67 0.99 -6.38
N GLY A 79 -0.59 1.62 -5.19
CA GLY A 79 -0.13 3.00 -5.03
C GLY A 79 -1.07 4.07 -5.61
N SER A 80 -2.31 3.71 -5.93
CA SER A 80 -3.28 4.55 -6.64
C SER A 80 -4.15 5.44 -5.74
N LEU A 81 -4.01 5.31 -4.40
CA LEU A 81 -4.70 6.17 -3.42
C LEU A 81 -3.72 7.09 -2.72
N ALA A 82 -4.11 8.36 -2.59
CA ALA A 82 -3.44 9.29 -1.71
C ALA A 82 -3.74 8.93 -0.25
N LEU A 83 -2.73 8.44 0.46
CA LEU A 83 -2.80 8.15 1.88
C LEU A 83 -2.36 9.37 2.70
N ALA A 84 -3.14 9.74 3.70
CA ALA A 84 -2.72 10.67 4.72
C ALA A 84 -1.97 9.91 5.83
N LYS A 85 -0.89 10.51 6.33
CA LYS A 85 -0.21 10.01 7.54
C LYS A 85 -1.11 10.15 8.76
N ASP A 86 -0.88 9.26 9.71
CA ASP A 86 -1.51 9.18 11.02
C ASP A 86 -3.01 8.84 10.98
N TRP A 87 -3.42 8.02 11.95
CA TRP A 87 -4.83 7.74 12.17
C TRP A 87 -5.44 8.91 12.95
N ILE A 88 -6.49 9.55 12.41
CA ILE A 88 -7.30 10.47 13.23
C ILE A 88 -8.10 9.70 14.28
N ILE A 89 -8.41 8.43 13.99
CA ILE A 89 -9.23 7.60 14.85
C ILE A 89 -8.48 6.31 15.10
N ASP A 90 -8.14 6.05 16.36
CA ASP A 90 -7.55 4.77 16.72
C ASP A 90 -8.54 3.64 16.47
N CYS A 91 -8.09 2.65 15.67
CA CYS A 91 -8.77 1.38 15.57
C CYS A 91 -8.47 0.57 16.84
N PRO A 92 -9.47 -0.09 17.45
CA PRO A 92 -9.16 -1.12 18.44
C PRO A 92 -8.27 -2.16 17.75
N LYS A 93 -7.09 -2.44 18.34
CA LYS A 93 -6.27 -3.57 17.88
C LYS A 93 -7.18 -4.80 17.87
N PRO A 94 -7.15 -5.64 16.82
CA PRO A 94 -7.82 -6.93 16.89
C PRO A 94 -7.28 -7.62 18.14
N ARG A 95 -8.13 -7.78 19.16
CA ARG A 95 -7.80 -8.70 20.25
C ARG A 95 -7.59 -10.02 19.54
N ASP A 96 -6.42 -10.63 19.73
CA ASP A 96 -6.20 -12.01 19.34
C ASP A 96 -7.46 -12.78 19.72
N LYS A 97 -8.02 -13.56 18.78
CA LYS A 97 -9.17 -14.43 19.06
C LYS A 97 -8.72 -15.45 20.12
N LYS A 98 -8.70 -15.06 21.39
CA LYS A 98 -8.95 -15.99 22.48
C LYS A 98 -10.42 -16.31 22.38
N GLU A 99 -10.69 -17.39 21.66
CA GLU A 99 -11.43 -18.51 22.23
C GLU A 99 -12.33 -18.04 23.38
N ARG A 100 -13.52 -17.59 23.02
CA ARG A 100 -14.61 -17.57 23.99
C ARG A 100 -15.34 -18.87 23.75
N ASP A 101 -14.97 -19.82 24.59
CA ASP A 101 -15.73 -21.01 24.91
C ASP A 101 -17.23 -20.71 24.93
N PHE A 102 -17.98 -21.69 24.45
CA PHE A 102 -19.35 -21.93 24.83
C PHE A 102 -19.51 -21.73 26.35
N ASP A 103 -20.38 -20.81 26.77
CA ASP A 103 -21.25 -20.95 27.96
C ASP A 103 -22.06 -19.66 28.18
N ASN A 104 -23.32 -19.66 27.74
CA ASN A 104 -24.55 -19.60 28.57
C ASN A 104 -25.78 -19.38 27.67
#